data_AF-A0A7V8WBH2-F1
#
_entry.id   AF-A0A7V8WBH2-F1
#
_cell.length_a   1.000
_cell.length_b   1.000
_cell.length_c   1.000
_cell.angle_alpha   90.00
_cell.angle_beta   90.00
_cell.angle_gamma   90.00
#
_symmetry.space_group_name_H-M   'P 1'
#
loop_
_entity.id
_entity.type
_entity.pdbx_description
1 polymer ?
#
loop_
_entity_poly.entity_id
_entity_poly.type
_entity_poly.pdbx_seq_one_letter_code
_entity_poly.pdbx_strand_id
1 'polypeptide(L)'
;FLAATLEGTASSAHSDYDVGTLAAYVGVMCGGGLAVAALGWGRRGGGLALAVAAGLLWAGSDVSIKALSASIDSGLAVVLHPLAVVIALASLVGLVLSARSLQVGRAVPVIAATSAAANLFTIASGPLVFAEPLPEDAVGLSLRLLAFALVIGACALTPAPVRAAAAEPA
;
A
#
# COMPACT_ATOMS: atom_id res chain seq x y z
N PHE A 1 6.65 -20.87 0.13
CA PHE A 1 7.07 -19.59 0.75
C PHE A 1 6.18 -19.28 1.94
N LEU A 2 4.88 -18.97 1.75
CA LEU A 2 3.89 -18.79 2.83
C LEU A 2 3.83 -19.99 3.82
N ALA A 3 3.80 -21.22 3.31
CA ALA A 3 3.75 -22.42 4.15
C ALA A 3 4.98 -22.63 5.04
N ALA A 4 6.15 -22.11 4.65
CA ALA A 4 7.40 -22.27 5.43
C ALA A 4 7.55 -21.24 6.55
N THR A 5 6.69 -20.20 6.57
CA THR A 5 6.66 -19.15 7.60
C THR A 5 5.41 -19.21 8.47
N LEU A 6 4.53 -20.19 8.24
CA LEU A 6 3.22 -20.34 8.89
C LEU A 6 3.23 -21.30 10.09
N GLU A 7 4.31 -22.05 10.30
CA GLU A 7 4.45 -22.93 11.48
C GLU A 7 4.56 -22.05 12.74
N GLY A 8 3.46 -21.97 13.51
CA GLY A 8 3.41 -21.29 14.82
C GLY A 8 2.73 -19.92 14.87
N THR A 9 2.33 -19.32 13.76
CA THR A 9 1.75 -17.95 13.72
C THR A 9 0.21 -17.90 13.79
N ALA A 10 -0.49 -19.03 13.76
CA ALA A 10 -1.95 -19.07 13.70
C ALA A 10 -2.67 -18.74 15.02
N SER A 11 -1.98 -18.73 16.17
CA SER A 11 -2.63 -18.63 17.49
C SER A 11 -2.76 -17.22 18.06
N SER A 12 -2.27 -16.17 17.39
CA SER A 12 -2.22 -14.83 17.98
C SER A 12 -2.55 -13.76 16.95
N ALA A 13 -3.86 -13.51 16.76
CA ALA A 13 -4.33 -12.29 16.13
C ALA A 13 -3.98 -11.11 17.06
N HIS A 14 -2.90 -10.40 16.74
CA HIS A 14 -2.46 -9.23 17.49
C HIS A 14 -3.31 -8.02 17.05
N SER A 15 -4.37 -7.76 17.82
CA SER A 15 -5.30 -6.66 17.59
C SER A 15 -5.10 -5.50 18.57
N ASP A 16 -4.13 -5.58 19.48
CA ASP A 16 -3.79 -4.49 20.39
C ASP A 16 -3.02 -3.42 19.63
N TYR A 17 -3.74 -2.38 19.22
CA TYR A 17 -3.16 -1.15 18.68
C TYR A 17 -3.60 0.03 19.51
N ASP A 18 -2.68 0.98 19.71
CA ASP A 18 -3.02 2.29 20.26
C ASP A 18 -3.79 3.10 19.20
N VAL A 19 -4.95 3.64 19.58
CA VAL A 19 -5.82 4.41 18.68
C VAL A 19 -5.09 5.64 18.14
N GLY A 20 -4.24 6.28 18.96
CA GLY A 20 -3.43 7.42 18.53
C GLY A 20 -2.43 7.05 17.44
N THR A 21 -1.75 5.93 17.62
CA THR A 21 -0.77 5.37 16.67
C THR A 21 -1.44 4.99 15.35
N LEU A 22 -2.59 4.31 15.40
CA LEU A 22 -3.39 3.99 14.21
C LEU A 22 -3.83 5.27 13.48
N ALA A 23 -4.41 6.23 14.20
CA ALA A 23 -4.89 7.47 13.63
C ALA A 23 -3.77 8.28 12.98
N ALA A 24 -2.61 8.37 13.63
CA ALA A 24 -1.43 9.02 13.08
C ALA A 24 -0.94 8.32 11.80
N TYR A 25 -0.82 7.00 11.82
CA TYR A 25 -0.35 6.23 10.66
C TYR A 25 -1.28 6.40 9.45
N VAL A 26 -2.58 6.15 9.64
CA VAL A 26 -3.60 6.31 8.60
C VAL A 26 -3.67 7.77 8.13
N GLY A 27 -3.58 8.72 9.06
CA GLY A 27 -3.54 10.15 8.76
C GLY A 27 -2.35 10.53 7.87
N VAL A 28 -1.15 10.02 8.15
CA VAL A 28 0.04 10.24 7.32
C VAL A 28 -0.12 9.60 5.94
N MET A 29 -0.66 8.39 5.85
CA MET A 29 -0.89 7.73 4.55
C MET A 29 -1.91 8.50 3.70
N CYS A 30 -3.06 8.83 4.26
CA CYS A 30 -4.12 9.55 3.56
C CYS A 30 -3.70 10.99 3.23
N GLY A 31 -3.18 11.73 4.21
CA GLY A 31 -2.70 13.09 4.02
C GLY A 31 -1.52 13.18 3.06
N GLY A 32 -0.56 12.27 3.18
CA GLY A 32 0.58 12.15 2.27
C GLY A 32 0.15 11.79 0.85
N GLY A 33 -0.78 10.85 0.70
CA GLY A 33 -1.38 10.50 -0.59
C GLY A 33 -2.06 11.70 -1.26
N LEU A 34 -2.89 12.44 -0.52
CA LEU A 34 -3.53 13.66 -1.04
C LEU A 34 -2.53 14.76 -1.39
N ALA A 35 -1.49 14.96 -0.57
CA ALA A 35 -0.44 15.94 -0.84
C ALA A 35 0.34 15.59 -2.11
N VAL A 36 0.77 14.33 -2.26
CA VAL A 36 1.45 13.84 -3.48
C VAL A 36 0.53 13.97 -4.69
N ALA A 37 -0.76 13.66 -4.54
CA ALA A 37 -1.74 13.82 -5.60
C ALA A 37 -1.84 15.28 -6.05
N ALA A 38 -1.96 16.22 -5.10
CA ALA A 38 -2.05 17.65 -5.38
C ALA A 38 -0.79 18.16 -6.11
N LEU A 39 0.40 17.69 -5.70
CA LEU A 39 1.66 18.04 -6.36
C LEU A 39 1.80 17.43 -7.75
N GLY A 40 1.24 16.24 -7.99
CA GLY A 40 1.27 15.55 -9.28
C GLY A 40 0.18 15.96 -10.26
N TRP A 41 -0.89 16.60 -9.77
CA TRP A 41 -2.10 16.86 -10.55
C TRP A 41 -1.84 17.86 -11.69
N GLY A 42 -2.29 17.53 -12.90
CA GLY A 42 -2.18 18.40 -14.07
C GLY A 42 -0.75 18.58 -14.63
N ARG A 43 0.28 18.02 -13.99
CA ARG A 43 1.66 18.09 -14.47
C ARG A 43 1.90 17.12 -15.63
N ARG A 44 2.68 17.56 -16.63
CA ARG A 44 3.20 16.66 -17.67
C ARG A 44 4.05 15.58 -16.99
N GLY A 45 3.69 14.31 -17.16
CA GLY A 45 4.36 13.18 -16.49
C GLY A 45 3.91 12.92 -15.05
N GLY A 46 2.84 13.55 -14.57
CA GLY A 46 2.33 13.37 -13.21
C GLY A 46 1.78 11.96 -12.89
N GLY A 47 1.68 11.06 -13.87
CA GLY A 47 1.13 9.72 -13.69
C GLY A 47 1.81 8.91 -12.60
N LEU A 48 3.14 8.98 -12.47
CA LEU A 48 3.86 8.26 -11.41
C LEU A 48 3.56 8.81 -10.02
N ALA A 49 3.41 10.13 -9.88
CA ALA A 49 3.01 10.74 -8.61
C ALA A 49 1.59 10.35 -8.22
N LEU A 50 0.65 10.34 -9.17
CA LEU A 50 -0.72 9.88 -8.93
C LEU A 50 -0.78 8.38 -8.57
N ALA A 51 0.11 7.57 -9.16
CA ALA A 51 0.26 6.15 -8.83
C ALA A 51 0.70 5.95 -7.36
N VAL A 52 1.75 6.66 -6.93
CA VAL A 52 2.23 6.64 -5.53
C VAL A 52 1.14 7.14 -4.58
N ALA A 53 0.45 8.21 -4.93
CA ALA A 53 -0.67 8.73 -4.15
C ALA A 53 -1.81 7.71 -3.98
N ALA A 54 -2.18 7.01 -5.06
CA ALA A 54 -3.18 5.95 -5.01
C ALA A 54 -2.71 4.80 -4.11
N GLY A 55 -1.44 4.40 -4.20
CA GLY A 55 -0.86 3.36 -3.36
C GLY A 55 -0.89 3.72 -1.87
N LEU A 56 -0.56 4.97 -1.52
CA LEU A 56 -0.64 5.47 -0.14
C LEU A 56 -2.08 5.44 0.41
N LEU A 57 -3.06 5.84 -0.40
CA LEU A 57 -4.47 5.79 0.01
C LEU A 57 -4.98 4.35 0.19
N TRP A 58 -4.57 3.43 -0.68
CA TRP A 58 -4.87 2.00 -0.51
C TRP A 58 -4.21 1.43 0.74
N ALA A 59 -2.95 1.80 1.04
CA ALA A 59 -2.33 1.38 2.29
C ALA A 59 -3.11 1.87 3.52
N GLY A 60 -3.52 3.15 3.55
CA GLY A 60 -4.36 3.68 4.63
C GLY A 60 -5.70 2.94 4.78
N SER A 61 -6.29 2.54 3.65
CA SER A 61 -7.50 1.72 3.61
C SER A 61 -7.26 0.31 4.16
N ASP A 62 -6.22 -0.40 3.70
CA ASP A 62 -5.87 -1.75 4.13
C ASP A 62 -5.58 -1.82 5.64
N VAL A 63 -4.82 -0.86 6.16
CA VAL A 63 -4.53 -0.73 7.60
C VAL A 63 -5.83 -0.56 8.39
N SER A 64 -6.74 0.28 7.86
CA SER A 64 -8.05 0.51 8.48
C SER A 64 -8.94 -0.74 8.42
N ILE A 65 -8.91 -1.50 7.32
CA ILE A 65 -9.61 -2.80 7.19
C ILE A 65 -9.09 -3.78 8.24
N LYS A 66 -7.76 -3.87 8.38
CA LYS A 66 -7.13 -4.76 9.37
C LYS A 66 -7.55 -4.39 10.80
N ALA A 67 -7.51 -3.11 11.16
CA ALA A 67 -7.98 -2.63 12.45
C ALA A 67 -9.48 -2.92 12.66
N LEU A 68 -10.31 -2.66 11.66
CA LEU A 68 -11.76 -2.91 11.71
C LEU A 68 -12.11 -4.40 11.80
N SER A 69 -11.27 -5.29 11.25
CA SER A 69 -11.51 -6.73 11.25
C SER A 69 -11.58 -7.33 12.67
N ALA A 70 -10.99 -6.66 13.67
CA ALA A 70 -11.15 -7.04 15.07
C ALA A 70 -12.58 -6.83 15.62
N SER A 71 -13.42 -6.06 14.91
CA SER A 71 -14.80 -5.74 15.30
C SER A 71 -15.86 -6.47 14.46
N ILE A 72 -15.48 -7.53 13.75
CA ILE A 72 -16.35 -8.21 12.77
C ILE A 72 -17.60 -8.87 13.38
N ASP A 73 -17.56 -9.18 14.68
CA ASP A 73 -18.69 -9.73 15.45
C ASP A 73 -19.89 -8.76 15.51
N SER A 74 -19.68 -7.48 15.17
CA SER A 74 -20.72 -6.45 15.06
C SER A 74 -21.70 -6.67 13.89
N GLY A 75 -21.43 -7.65 13.02
CA GLY A 75 -22.27 -7.95 11.86
C GLY A 75 -22.44 -6.73 10.93
N LEU A 76 -23.66 -6.47 10.46
CA LEU A 76 -23.94 -5.37 9.53
C LEU A 76 -23.65 -3.98 10.13
N ALA A 77 -23.61 -3.85 11.46
CA ALA A 77 -23.30 -2.58 12.13
C ALA A 77 -21.86 -2.11 11.88
N VAL A 78 -20.97 -3.00 11.44
CA VAL A 78 -19.57 -2.68 11.08
C VAL A 78 -19.48 -1.60 9.99
N VAL A 79 -20.50 -1.47 9.14
CA VAL A 79 -20.57 -0.47 8.07
C VAL A 79 -20.71 0.95 8.62
N LEU A 80 -21.26 1.11 9.82
CA LEU A 80 -21.39 2.40 10.50
C LEU A 80 -20.13 2.79 11.29
N HIS A 81 -19.13 1.89 11.35
CA HIS A 81 -17.91 2.17 12.09
C HIS A 81 -17.14 3.33 11.43
N PRO A 82 -16.54 4.26 12.20
CA PRO A 82 -15.78 5.37 11.62
C PRO A 82 -14.68 4.94 10.65
N LEU A 83 -13.99 3.82 10.93
CA LEU A 83 -13.01 3.24 10.02
C LEU A 83 -13.63 2.76 8.70
N ALA A 84 -14.88 2.31 8.67
CA ALA A 84 -15.56 1.95 7.42
C ALA A 84 -15.70 3.16 6.48
N VAL A 85 -15.95 4.34 7.03
CA VAL A 85 -15.96 5.59 6.26
C VAL A 85 -14.56 5.91 5.72
N VAL A 86 -13.53 5.77 6.54
CA VAL A 86 -12.12 5.98 6.11
C VAL A 86 -11.75 5.02 4.98
N ILE A 87 -12.07 3.72 5.12
CA ILE A 87 -11.85 2.68 4.12
C ILE A 87 -12.54 3.05 2.80
N ALA A 88 -13.82 3.44 2.87
CA ALA A 88 -14.60 3.78 1.68
C ALA A 88 -14.03 5.01 0.96
N LEU A 89 -13.74 6.09 1.69
CA LEU A 89 -13.22 7.33 1.11
C LEU A 89 -11.80 7.15 0.55
N ALA A 90 -10.90 6.52 1.32
CA ALA A 90 -9.54 6.27 0.87
C ALA A 90 -9.52 5.35 -0.37
N SER A 91 -10.34 4.28 -0.37
CA SER A 91 -10.48 3.38 -1.52
C SER A 91 -11.04 4.10 -2.75
N LEU A 92 -12.08 4.92 -2.59
CA LEU A 92 -12.72 5.62 -3.70
C LEU A 92 -11.78 6.65 -4.33
N VAL A 93 -11.13 7.47 -3.51
CA VAL A 93 -10.15 8.46 -3.99
C VAL A 93 -8.96 7.73 -4.60
N GLY A 94 -8.42 6.69 -3.95
CA GLY A 94 -7.33 5.86 -4.46
C GLY A 94 -7.66 5.25 -5.82
N LEU A 95 -8.88 4.76 -6.03
CA LEU A 95 -9.35 4.24 -7.31
C LEU A 95 -9.35 5.31 -8.40
N VAL A 96 -9.87 6.52 -8.10
CA VAL A 96 -9.87 7.65 -9.05
C VAL A 96 -8.44 8.07 -9.41
N LEU A 97 -7.55 8.18 -8.42
CA LEU A 97 -6.14 8.51 -8.66
C LEU A 97 -5.44 7.42 -9.46
N SER A 98 -5.71 6.15 -9.17
CA SER A 98 -5.15 4.99 -9.87
C SER A 98 -5.61 4.98 -11.34
N ALA A 99 -6.91 5.13 -11.59
CA ALA A 99 -7.44 5.22 -12.95
C ALA A 99 -6.81 6.39 -13.73
N ARG A 100 -6.72 7.57 -13.10
CA ARG A 100 -6.10 8.73 -13.75
C ARG A 100 -4.60 8.53 -13.98
N SER A 101 -3.89 7.89 -13.06
CA SER A 101 -2.47 7.60 -13.20
C SER A 101 -2.17 6.75 -14.44
N LEU A 102 -3.04 5.79 -14.78
CA LEU A 102 -2.94 4.97 -15.98
C LEU A 102 -3.27 5.74 -17.27
N GLN A 103 -4.15 6.74 -17.19
CA GLN A 103 -4.50 7.58 -18.33
C GLN A 103 -3.38 8.57 -18.71
N VAL A 104 -2.65 9.09 -17.72
CA VAL A 104 -1.60 10.10 -17.95
C VAL A 104 -0.17 9.56 -17.85
N GLY A 105 -0.01 8.33 -17.36
CA GLY A 105 1.26 7.66 -17.14
C GLY A 105 1.38 6.38 -17.95
N ARG A 106 2.58 5.80 -17.97
CA ARG A 106 2.81 4.52 -18.65
C ARG A 106 2.32 3.39 -17.75
N ALA A 107 1.51 2.48 -18.30
CA ALA A 107 0.83 1.45 -17.52
C ALA A 107 1.77 0.66 -16.60
N VAL A 108 2.88 0.14 -17.13
CA VAL A 108 3.78 -0.74 -16.37
C VAL A 108 4.40 -0.05 -15.13
N PRO A 109 5.12 1.10 -15.23
CA PRO A 109 5.68 1.75 -14.05
C PRO A 109 4.60 2.30 -13.10
N VAL A 110 3.43 2.68 -13.62
CA VAL A 110 2.30 3.10 -12.79
C VAL A 110 1.80 1.95 -11.92
N ILE A 111 1.54 0.78 -12.52
CA ILE A 111 1.08 -0.41 -11.79
C ILE A 111 2.12 -0.82 -10.75
N ALA A 112 3.40 -0.84 -11.14
CA ALA A 112 4.50 -1.18 -10.25
C ALA A 112 4.58 -0.22 -9.05
N ALA A 113 4.54 1.09 -9.28
CA ALA A 113 4.62 2.10 -8.23
C ALA A 113 3.41 2.08 -7.29
N THR A 114 2.19 1.97 -7.83
CA THR A 114 0.97 1.87 -7.00
C THR A 114 1.04 0.65 -6.10
N SER A 115 1.40 -0.51 -6.66
CA SER A 115 1.50 -1.76 -5.92
C SER A 115 2.61 -1.72 -4.87
N ALA A 116 3.79 -1.19 -5.22
CA ALA A 116 4.90 -1.07 -4.29
C ALA A 116 4.55 -0.15 -3.11
N ALA A 117 3.95 1.01 -3.37
CA ALA A 117 3.49 1.92 -2.32
C ALA A 117 2.46 1.24 -1.42
N ALA A 118 1.38 0.69 -1.99
CA ALA A 118 0.33 0.03 -1.20
C ALA A 118 0.90 -1.08 -0.32
N ASN A 119 1.62 -2.04 -0.91
CA ASN A 119 2.14 -3.18 -0.16
C ASN A 119 3.21 -2.78 0.87
N LEU A 120 4.12 -1.85 0.54
CA LEU A 120 5.16 -1.40 1.47
C LEU A 120 4.56 -0.83 2.74
N PHE A 121 3.63 0.11 2.60
CA PHE A 121 3.03 0.78 3.74
C PHE A 121 1.99 -0.10 4.47
N THR A 122 1.31 -1.01 3.78
CA THR A 122 0.47 -2.01 4.45
C THR A 122 1.33 -2.96 5.30
N ILE A 123 2.43 -3.49 4.76
CA ILE A 123 3.34 -4.39 5.50
C ILE A 123 4.06 -3.67 6.65
N ALA A 124 4.45 -2.40 6.45
CA ALA A 124 5.10 -1.60 7.49
C ALA A 124 4.18 -1.33 8.68
N SER A 125 2.86 -1.32 8.47
CA SER A 125 1.89 -1.12 9.55
C SER A 125 1.89 -2.22 10.61
N GLY A 126 2.25 -3.46 10.25
CA GLY A 126 2.32 -4.58 11.19
C GLY A 126 3.14 -4.25 12.44
N PRO A 127 4.46 -4.03 12.32
CA PRO A 127 5.30 -3.66 13.45
C PRO A 127 5.03 -2.23 13.96
N LEU A 128 4.68 -1.28 13.08
CA LEU A 128 4.57 0.13 13.47
C LEU A 128 3.25 0.50 14.18
N VAL A 129 2.17 -0.22 13.89
CA VAL A 129 0.81 0.08 14.39
C VAL A 129 0.29 -1.03 15.28
N PHE A 130 0.48 -2.28 14.87
CA PHE A 130 -0.08 -3.46 15.55
C PHE A 130 0.94 -4.17 16.45
N ALA A 131 2.13 -3.58 16.63
CA ALA A 131 3.24 -4.14 17.40
C ALA A 131 3.56 -5.61 17.04
N GLU A 132 3.32 -6.00 15.79
CA GLU A 132 3.57 -7.37 15.35
C GLU A 132 5.07 -7.68 15.44
N PRO A 133 5.47 -8.78 16.09
CA PRO A 133 6.87 -9.11 16.28
C PRO A 133 7.57 -9.24 14.93
N LEU A 134 8.73 -8.60 14.82
CA LEU A 134 9.63 -8.83 13.70
C LEU A 134 10.21 -10.25 13.83
N PRO A 135 10.54 -10.92 12.70
CA PRO A 135 11.21 -12.21 12.76
C PRO A 135 12.47 -12.12 13.62
N GLU A 136 12.53 -12.91 14.70
CA GLU A 136 13.67 -12.94 15.61
C GLU A 136 14.88 -13.62 14.98
N ASP A 137 14.63 -14.51 14.01
CA ASP A 137 15.66 -15.21 13.27
C ASP A 137 16.19 -14.35 12.10
N ALA A 138 17.51 -14.25 12.02
CA ALA A 138 18.20 -13.47 10.99
C ALA A 138 17.79 -13.88 9.57
N VAL A 139 17.37 -15.13 9.36
CA VAL A 139 16.91 -15.65 8.06
C VAL A 139 15.58 -15.01 7.67
N GLY A 140 14.58 -15.03 8.55
CA GLY A 140 13.27 -14.41 8.33
C GLY A 140 13.36 -12.90 8.05
N LEU A 141 14.20 -12.18 8.81
CA LEU A 141 14.44 -10.76 8.57
C LEU A 141 15.12 -10.51 7.22
N SER A 142 16.15 -11.30 6.90
CA SER A 142 16.87 -11.20 5.62
C SER A 142 15.96 -11.45 4.43
N LEU A 143 15.08 -12.45 4.52
CA LEU A 143 14.11 -12.78 3.48
C LEU A 143 13.08 -11.66 3.28
N ARG A 144 12.60 -11.03 4.37
CA ARG A 144 11.67 -9.88 4.29
C ARG A 144 12.33 -8.67 3.64
N LEU A 145 13.56 -8.36 4.01
CA LEU A 145 14.34 -7.27 3.39
C LEU A 145 14.65 -7.57 1.93
N LEU A 146 15.00 -8.82 1.59
CA LEU A 146 15.25 -9.25 0.23
C LEU A 146 13.99 -9.15 -0.63
N ALA A 147 12.83 -9.59 -0.13
CA ALA A 147 11.57 -9.45 -0.84
C ALA A 147 11.24 -7.98 -1.15
N PHE A 148 11.47 -7.08 -0.18
CA PHE A 148 11.33 -5.64 -0.40
C PHE A 148 12.29 -5.10 -1.45
N ALA A 149 13.58 -5.45 -1.33
CA ALA A 149 14.60 -5.04 -2.28
C ALA A 149 14.31 -5.55 -3.70
N LEU A 150 13.78 -6.78 -3.83
CA LEU A 150 13.36 -7.34 -5.11
C LEU A 150 12.18 -6.58 -5.73
N VAL A 151 11.18 -6.18 -4.92
CA VAL A 151 10.05 -5.39 -5.42
C VAL A 151 10.53 -4.00 -5.88
N ILE A 152 11.35 -3.33 -5.08
CA ILE A 152 11.94 -2.02 -5.43
C ILE A 152 12.82 -2.14 -6.68
N GLY A 153 13.65 -3.18 -6.72
CA GLY A 153 14.51 -3.51 -7.86
C GLY A 153 13.70 -3.79 -9.13
N ALA A 154 12.62 -4.57 -9.03
CA ALA A 154 11.72 -4.81 -10.15
C ALA A 154 11.08 -3.49 -10.64
N CYS A 155 10.63 -2.62 -9.73
CA CYS A 155 10.12 -1.30 -10.09
C CYS A 155 11.18 -0.45 -10.81
N ALA A 156 12.43 -0.46 -10.34
CA ALA A 156 13.53 0.32 -10.91
C ALA A 156 14.04 -0.25 -12.26
N LEU A 157 14.03 -1.57 -12.41
CA LEU A 157 14.52 -2.28 -13.59
C LEU A 157 13.48 -2.38 -14.70
N THR A 158 12.20 -2.18 -14.40
CA THR A 158 11.16 -2.20 -15.41
C THR A 158 11.32 -0.98 -16.33
N PRO A 159 11.83 -1.17 -17.57
CA PRO A 159 12.23 -0.04 -18.40
C PRO A 159 11.01 0.76 -18.82
N ALA A 160 11.12 2.10 -18.86
CA ALA A 160 10.21 2.89 -19.66
C ALA A 160 10.36 2.46 -21.13
N PRO A 161 9.28 2.09 -21.87
CA PRO A 161 9.37 1.55 -23.24
C PRO A 161 9.92 2.48 -24.34
N VAL A 162 10.86 3.39 -24.01
CA VAL A 162 11.68 4.11 -24.98
C VAL A 162 12.54 3.14 -25.80
N ARG A 163 12.92 1.97 -25.24
CA ARG A 163 13.67 0.94 -25.99
C ARG A 163 12.81 0.13 -26.98
N ALA A 164 11.49 0.07 -26.80
CA ALA A 164 10.59 -0.63 -27.72
C ALA A 164 10.19 0.25 -28.91
N ALA A 165 9.98 1.55 -28.67
CA ALA A 165 9.68 2.52 -29.73
C ALA A 165 10.89 2.81 -30.66
N ALA A 166 12.12 2.56 -30.21
CA ALA A 166 13.32 2.69 -31.05
C ALA A 166 13.56 1.50 -31.99
N ALA A 167 12.78 0.42 -31.87
CA ALA A 167 12.94 -0.82 -32.63
C ALA A 167 11.87 -1.01 -33.72
N GLU A 168 10.97 -0.04 -33.90
CA GLU A 168 9.93 -0.07 -34.94
C GLU A 168 10.46 0.66 -36.20
N PRO A 169 10.67 -0.04 -37.34
CA PRO A 169 11.03 0.62 -38.59
C PRO A 169 9.82 1.42 -39.12
N ALA A 170 10.11 2.59 -39.71
CA ALA A 170 9.12 3.50 -40.29
C ALA A 170 8.34 2.91 -41.47
#